data_AF-A0A3M1J0Q0-F1
#
_entry.id   AF-A0A3M1J0Q0-F1
#
_cell.length_a   1.000
_cell.length_b   1.000
_cell.length_c   1.000
_cell.angle_alpha   90.00
_cell.angle_beta   90.00
_cell.angle_gamma   90.00
#
_symmetry.space_group_name_H-M   'P 1'
#
loop_
_entity.id
_entity.type
_entity.pdbx_description
1 polymer ?
#
loop_
_entity_poly.entity_id
_entity_poly.type
_entity_poly.pdbx_seq_one_letter_code
_entity_poly.pdbx_strand_id
1 'polypeptide(L)'
;MQSNRKVMVTRRRRRRTREQKPKYFIYLGYMLLGIVALILAGIMFMFLSAVGGAYALYDSFAQQLPDPTAIETEQEDFETTKIYDRTGQVLLYELFDPYRGDRSYVKLNEIPEFCREATITLEDKTFYDNFGFDPEGIGRAFWQNLQGGQVQGGSSITQQLIKNILIDEEERTQLSYTRKIKELILAVEITRRFDKDQILEWYFNTNSYFNLAYG
;
A
#
# COMPACT_ATOMS: atom_id res chain seq x y z
N MET A 1 52.66 27.92 -74.07
CA MET A 1 51.33 27.25 -73.94
C MET A 1 51.37 25.98 -73.06
N GLN A 2 51.76 26.05 -71.77
CA GLN A 2 51.75 24.86 -70.89
C GLN A 2 51.36 25.13 -69.42
N SER A 3 50.81 26.30 -69.08
CA SER A 3 50.50 26.66 -67.68
C SER A 3 49.01 26.49 -67.27
N ASN A 4 48.12 26.04 -68.17
CA ASN A 4 46.68 25.95 -67.86
C ASN A 4 46.14 24.52 -67.66
N ARG A 5 46.93 23.47 -67.87
CA ARG A 5 46.48 22.08 -67.65
C ARG A 5 46.54 21.61 -66.19
N LYS A 6 47.47 22.14 -65.38
CA LYS A 6 47.62 21.72 -63.96
C LYS A 6 46.57 22.30 -63.01
N VAL A 7 46.01 23.47 -63.34
CA VAL A 7 45.00 24.15 -62.49
C VAL A 7 43.59 23.55 -62.67
N MET A 8 43.32 22.91 -63.82
CA MET A 8 42.01 22.31 -64.09
C MET A 8 41.83 20.92 -63.45
N VAL A 9 42.92 20.19 -63.21
CA VAL A 9 42.89 18.84 -62.58
C VAL A 9 42.79 18.93 -61.05
N THR A 10 43.34 19.99 -60.44
CA THR A 10 43.27 20.20 -58.98
C THR A 10 41.90 20.72 -58.52
N ARG A 11 41.12 21.38 -59.39
CA ARG A 11 39.73 21.79 -59.08
C ARG A 11 38.71 20.65 -59.15
N ARG A 12 39.01 19.55 -59.85
CA ARG A 12 38.13 18.35 -59.86
C ARG A 12 38.29 17.45 -58.64
N ARG A 13 39.44 17.48 -57.94
CA ARG A 13 39.66 16.65 -56.75
C ARG A 13 39.14 17.25 -55.44
N ARG A 14 39.06 18.59 -55.31
CA ARG A 14 38.56 19.25 -54.08
C ARG A 14 37.03 19.29 -53.94
N ARG A 15 36.27 18.90 -54.96
CA ARG A 15 34.78 18.84 -54.89
C ARG A 15 34.22 17.49 -54.42
N ARG A 16 35.06 16.47 -54.20
CA ARG A 16 34.60 15.13 -53.74
C ARG A 16 34.73 14.89 -52.23
N THR A 17 35.36 15.80 -51.49
CA THR A 17 35.52 15.69 -50.03
C THR A 17 34.53 16.56 -49.26
N ARG A 18 33.44 16.97 -49.90
CA ARG A 18 32.31 17.63 -49.25
C ARG A 18 31.21 16.59 -49.08
N GLU A 19 30.84 16.33 -47.82
CA GLU A 19 29.58 15.68 -47.41
C GLU A 19 29.46 14.16 -47.59
N GLN A 20 30.34 13.40 -46.94
CA GLN A 20 29.93 12.10 -46.41
C GLN A 20 30.29 12.05 -44.92
N LYS A 21 29.54 12.80 -44.10
CA LYS A 21 29.49 12.51 -42.66
C LYS A 21 29.08 11.04 -42.54
N PRO A 22 29.83 10.22 -41.79
CA PRO A 22 29.62 8.79 -41.88
C PRO A 22 28.25 8.45 -41.30
N LYS A 23 27.38 7.88 -42.15
CA LYS A 23 25.95 7.63 -41.84
C LYS A 23 25.75 6.64 -40.67
N TYR A 24 26.80 5.96 -40.20
CA TYR A 24 26.72 5.02 -39.08
C TYR A 24 26.25 5.68 -37.78
N PHE A 25 26.56 6.96 -37.53
CA PHE A 25 26.05 7.66 -36.35
C PHE A 25 24.51 7.83 -36.38
N ILE A 26 23.93 7.95 -37.58
CA ILE A 26 22.48 8.05 -37.76
C ILE A 26 21.84 6.67 -37.52
N TYR A 27 22.42 5.61 -38.10
CA TYR A 27 21.95 4.24 -37.87
C TYR A 27 22.10 3.81 -36.40
N LEU A 28 23.17 4.23 -35.72
CA LEU A 28 23.37 4.00 -34.29
C LEU A 28 22.32 4.75 -33.45
N GLY A 29 21.96 5.98 -33.82
CA GLY A 29 20.86 6.72 -33.19
C GLY A 29 19.51 6.02 -33.33
N TYR A 30 19.17 5.51 -34.53
CA TYR A 30 17.96 4.71 -34.73
C TYR A 30 17.98 3.39 -33.97
N MET A 31 19.15 2.74 -33.87
CA MET A 31 19.32 1.53 -33.07
C MET A 31 19.09 1.79 -31.58
N LEU A 32 19.68 2.86 -31.03
CA LEU A 32 19.48 3.25 -29.63
C LEU A 32 18.02 3.63 -29.35
N LEU A 33 17.38 4.39 -30.25
CA LEU A 33 15.95 4.71 -30.16
C LEU A 33 15.09 3.45 -30.20
N GLY A 34 15.42 2.48 -31.07
CA GLY A 34 14.74 1.19 -31.13
C GLY A 34 14.87 0.39 -29.83
N ILE A 35 16.07 0.36 -29.23
CA ILE A 35 16.29 -0.30 -27.93
C ILE A 35 15.50 0.40 -26.82
N VAL A 36 15.52 1.73 -26.75
CA VAL A 36 14.74 2.49 -25.77
C VAL A 36 13.24 2.23 -25.96
N ALA A 37 12.74 2.24 -27.20
CA ALA A 37 11.35 1.93 -27.50
C ALA A 37 10.95 0.51 -27.09
N LEU A 38 11.82 -0.48 -27.31
CA LEU A 38 11.60 -1.86 -26.85
C LEU A 38 11.57 -1.98 -25.33
N ILE A 39 12.47 -1.27 -24.63
CA ILE A 39 12.47 -1.24 -23.15
C ILE A 39 11.18 -0.61 -22.65
N LEU A 40 10.76 0.53 -23.20
CA LEU A 40 9.51 1.19 -22.82
C LEU A 40 8.29 0.32 -23.13
N ALA A 41 8.26 -0.36 -24.28
CA ALA A 41 7.21 -1.30 -24.62
C ALA A 41 7.17 -2.49 -23.65
N GLY A 42 8.32 -3.00 -23.22
CA GLY A 42 8.44 -4.05 -22.21
C GLY A 42 7.92 -3.61 -20.84
N ILE A 43 8.30 -2.41 -20.38
CA ILE A 43 7.81 -1.82 -19.12
C ILE A 43 6.29 -1.60 -19.19
N MET A 44 5.79 -1.05 -20.30
CA MET A 44 4.37 -0.83 -20.51
C MET A 44 3.59 -2.15 -20.53
N PHE A 45 4.12 -3.19 -21.19
CA PHE A 45 3.52 -4.51 -21.18
C PHE A 45 3.48 -5.10 -19.76
N MET A 46 4.59 -5.04 -19.02
CA MET A 46 4.65 -5.49 -17.62
C MET A 46 3.65 -4.75 -16.74
N PHE A 47 3.52 -3.42 -16.90
CA PHE A 47 2.55 -2.60 -16.19
C PHE A 47 1.11 -3.02 -16.52
N LEU A 48 0.77 -3.17 -17.80
CA LEU A 48 -0.56 -3.61 -18.23
C LEU A 48 -0.89 -5.02 -17.73
N SER A 49 0.07 -5.94 -17.75
CA SER A 49 -0.10 -7.28 -17.18
C SER A 49 -0.29 -7.23 -15.66
N ALA A 50 0.44 -6.38 -14.94
CA ALA A 50 0.27 -6.20 -13.51
C ALA A 50 -1.10 -5.63 -13.17
N VAL A 51 -1.55 -4.60 -13.89
CA VAL A 51 -2.89 -4.01 -13.74
C VAL A 51 -3.98 -5.03 -14.08
N GLY A 52 -3.84 -5.76 -15.19
CA GLY A 52 -4.79 -6.81 -15.58
C GLY A 52 -4.85 -7.95 -14.56
N GLY A 53 -3.71 -8.38 -14.03
CA GLY A 53 -3.62 -9.37 -12.96
C GLY A 53 -4.26 -8.90 -11.66
N ALA A 54 -3.99 -7.65 -11.25
CA ALA A 54 -4.60 -7.04 -10.08
C ALA A 54 -6.13 -6.93 -10.24
N TYR A 55 -6.62 -6.54 -11.42
CA TYR A 55 -8.04 -6.48 -11.73
C TYR A 55 -8.70 -7.88 -11.69
N ALA A 56 -8.05 -8.90 -12.26
CA ALA A 56 -8.55 -10.28 -12.22
C ALA A 56 -8.62 -10.83 -10.79
N LEU A 57 -7.61 -10.52 -9.95
CA LEU A 57 -7.63 -10.86 -8.53
C LEU A 57 -8.73 -10.10 -7.79
N TYR A 58 -8.89 -8.80 -8.07
CA TYR A 58 -9.97 -8.02 -7.50
C TYR A 58 -11.33 -8.63 -7.82
N ASP A 59 -11.63 -8.92 -9.09
CA ASP A 59 -12.91 -9.48 -9.51
C ASP A 59 -13.20 -10.87 -8.91
N SER A 60 -12.17 -11.71 -8.79
CA SER A 60 -12.33 -13.06 -8.23
C SER A 60 -12.55 -13.06 -6.72
N PHE A 61 -11.89 -12.16 -5.98
CA PHE A 61 -11.99 -12.08 -4.53
C PHE A 61 -13.11 -11.18 -4.05
N ALA A 62 -13.42 -10.09 -4.76
CA ALA A 62 -14.42 -9.10 -4.34
C ALA A 62 -15.81 -9.70 -4.14
N GLN A 63 -16.18 -10.73 -4.91
CA GLN A 63 -17.47 -11.42 -4.76
C GLN A 63 -17.58 -12.23 -3.46
N GLN A 64 -16.46 -12.53 -2.81
CA GLN A 64 -16.37 -13.33 -1.58
C GLN A 64 -16.02 -12.46 -0.36
N LEU A 65 -15.91 -11.14 -0.55
CA LEU A 65 -15.58 -10.24 0.55
C LEU A 65 -16.84 -9.92 1.36
N PRO A 66 -16.69 -9.77 2.69
CA PRO A 66 -17.73 -9.17 3.51
C PRO A 66 -17.98 -7.73 3.05
N ASP A 67 -19.18 -7.24 3.31
CA ASP A 67 -19.53 -5.85 3.01
C ASP A 67 -18.65 -4.90 3.84
N PRO A 68 -17.91 -3.96 3.22
CA PRO A 68 -17.08 -3.01 3.97
C PRO A 68 -17.85 -2.16 4.98
N THR A 69 -19.14 -1.90 4.77
CA THR A 69 -19.95 -1.15 5.75
C THR A 69 -20.31 -1.95 6.99
N ALA A 70 -20.14 -3.28 6.98
CA ALA A 70 -20.30 -4.10 8.18
C ALA A 70 -19.34 -3.68 9.30
N ILE A 71 -18.22 -3.01 8.96
CA ILE A 71 -17.29 -2.49 9.95
C ILE A 71 -17.97 -1.59 10.97
N GLU A 72 -18.97 -0.79 10.57
CA GLU A 72 -19.66 0.13 11.47
C GLU A 72 -20.47 -0.63 12.54
N THR A 73 -21.17 -1.67 12.13
CA THR A 73 -22.00 -2.49 13.03
C THR A 73 -21.14 -3.35 13.96
N GLU A 74 -20.09 -3.96 13.42
CA GLU A 74 -19.19 -4.84 14.18
C GLU A 74 -18.35 -4.05 15.22
N GLN A 75 -18.20 -2.73 15.07
CA GLN A 75 -17.60 -1.89 16.10
C GLN A 75 -18.44 -1.80 17.38
N GLU A 76 -19.75 -2.03 17.32
CA GLU A 76 -20.67 -1.90 18.46
C GLU A 76 -20.82 -3.21 19.25
N ASP A 77 -20.10 -4.28 18.88
CA ASP A 77 -20.49 -5.64 19.24
C ASP A 77 -20.22 -6.02 20.72
N PHE A 78 -19.33 -5.30 21.42
CA PHE A 78 -19.16 -5.42 22.88
C PHE A 78 -18.51 -4.21 23.57
N GLU A 79 -18.89 -3.96 24.83
CA GLU A 79 -18.26 -3.01 25.76
C GLU A 79 -18.28 -3.57 27.20
N THR A 80 -17.33 -3.09 28.02
CA THR A 80 -17.27 -3.42 29.45
C THR A 80 -18.48 -2.85 30.19
N THR A 81 -19.18 -3.69 30.94
CA THR A 81 -20.33 -3.26 31.74
C THR A 81 -19.87 -2.52 32.99
N LYS A 82 -20.30 -1.26 33.14
CA LYS A 82 -19.95 -0.38 34.27
C LYS A 82 -21.13 -0.23 35.23
N ILE A 83 -20.93 -0.57 36.50
CA ILE A 83 -21.92 -0.42 37.58
C ILE A 83 -21.59 0.81 38.39
N TYR A 84 -22.51 1.77 38.44
CA TYR A 84 -22.36 3.01 39.20
C TYR A 84 -23.23 3.02 40.45
N ASP A 85 -22.92 3.94 41.38
CA ASP A 85 -23.77 4.22 42.52
C ASP A 85 -25.10 4.90 42.12
N ARG A 86 -25.97 5.17 43.10
CA ARG A 86 -27.27 5.81 42.84
C ARG A 86 -27.18 7.20 42.20
N THR A 87 -26.00 7.84 42.23
CA THR A 87 -25.79 9.16 41.64
C THR A 87 -25.34 9.06 40.19
N GLY A 88 -24.88 7.89 39.74
CA GLY A 88 -24.31 7.67 38.42
C GLY A 88 -22.89 8.22 38.26
N GLN A 89 -22.27 8.75 39.32
CA GLN A 89 -20.95 9.39 39.25
C GLN A 89 -19.83 8.50 39.79
N VAL A 90 -20.12 7.69 40.81
CA VAL A 90 -19.11 6.82 41.41
C VAL A 90 -19.19 5.45 40.75
N LEU A 91 -18.17 5.09 39.99
CA LEU A 91 -18.00 3.75 39.47
C LEU A 91 -17.74 2.79 40.64
N LEU A 92 -18.61 1.81 40.80
CA LEU A 92 -18.53 0.81 41.88
C LEU A 92 -17.86 -0.47 41.41
N TYR A 93 -18.10 -0.87 40.16
CA TYR A 93 -17.60 -2.14 39.65
C TYR A 93 -17.59 -2.18 38.11
N GLU A 94 -16.65 -2.93 37.53
CA GLU A 94 -16.57 -3.22 36.10
C GLU A 94 -16.69 -4.74 35.87
N LEU A 95 -17.61 -5.13 35.00
CA LEU A 95 -17.84 -6.50 34.57
C LEU A 95 -17.48 -6.61 33.10
N PHE A 96 -16.42 -7.35 32.79
CA PHE A 96 -16.04 -7.69 31.43
C PHE A 96 -16.29 -9.18 31.16
N ASP A 97 -16.65 -9.50 29.92
CA ASP A 97 -16.86 -10.88 29.48
C ASP A 97 -15.50 -11.58 29.35
N PRO A 98 -15.24 -12.71 30.04
CA PRO A 98 -13.95 -13.39 29.99
C PRO A 98 -13.61 -13.97 28.60
N TYR A 99 -14.59 -14.05 27.68
CA TYR A 99 -14.39 -14.51 26.31
C TYR A 99 -14.22 -13.36 25.30
N ARG A 100 -14.74 -12.16 25.59
CA ARG A 100 -14.66 -10.98 24.69
C ARG A 100 -13.61 -9.97 25.15
N GLY A 101 -13.45 -9.79 26.45
CA GLY A 101 -12.45 -8.93 27.08
C GLY A 101 -12.97 -7.59 27.58
N ASP A 102 -12.03 -6.75 28.00
CA ASP A 102 -12.24 -5.41 28.53
C ASP A 102 -12.01 -4.36 27.44
N ARG A 103 -13.06 -3.56 27.18
CA ARG A 103 -13.08 -2.51 26.18
C ARG A 103 -13.95 -1.35 26.65
N SER A 104 -13.42 -0.14 26.52
CA SER A 104 -14.20 1.10 26.65
C SER A 104 -14.04 1.90 25.37
N TYR A 105 -15.15 2.24 24.71
CA TYR A 105 -15.08 3.08 23.52
C TYR A 105 -14.66 4.50 23.90
N VAL A 106 -13.66 5.04 23.21
CA VAL A 106 -13.11 6.39 23.42
C VAL A 106 -13.04 7.10 22.06
N LYS A 107 -13.53 8.34 22.00
CA LYS A 107 -13.45 9.13 20.77
C LYS A 107 -12.01 9.52 20.49
N LEU A 108 -11.63 9.67 19.22
CA LEU A 108 -10.26 9.99 18.81
C LEU A 108 -9.76 11.31 19.39
N ASN A 109 -10.65 12.26 19.65
CA ASN A 109 -10.32 13.54 20.27
C ASN A 109 -10.09 13.47 21.79
N GLU A 110 -10.49 12.38 22.44
CA GLU A 110 -10.21 12.07 23.85
C GLU A 110 -8.88 11.31 23.99
N ILE A 111 -8.39 10.70 22.90
CA ILE A 111 -7.08 10.04 22.86
C ILE A 111 -5.98 11.11 22.77
N PRO A 112 -4.98 11.09 23.68
CA PRO A 112 -3.90 12.07 23.64
C PRO A 112 -3.14 12.06 22.31
N GLU A 113 -2.78 13.25 21.83
CA GLU A 113 -2.13 13.42 20.52
C GLU A 113 -0.86 12.60 20.38
N PHE A 114 -0.02 12.57 21.42
CA PHE A 114 1.21 11.80 21.42
C PHE A 114 0.98 10.29 21.28
N CYS A 115 -0.14 9.75 21.77
CA CYS A 115 -0.50 8.34 21.57
C CYS A 115 -0.83 8.09 20.09
N ARG A 116 -1.64 8.96 19.49
CA ARG A 116 -2.01 8.88 18.07
C ARG A 116 -0.77 8.92 17.18
N GLU A 117 0.10 9.91 17.40
CA GLU A 117 1.33 10.09 16.63
C GLU A 117 2.33 8.93 16.81
N ALA A 118 2.49 8.43 18.04
CA ALA A 118 3.37 7.30 18.30
C ALA A 118 2.90 6.02 17.60
N THR A 119 1.59 5.72 17.68
CA THR A 119 0.97 4.58 17.00
C THR A 119 1.13 4.69 15.48
N ILE A 120 0.79 5.85 14.89
CA ILE A 120 0.97 6.09 13.45
C ILE A 120 2.43 5.89 13.05
N THR A 121 3.38 6.47 13.79
CA THR A 121 4.80 6.39 13.46
C THR A 121 5.32 4.95 13.51
N LEU A 122 4.85 4.14 14.46
CA LEU A 122 5.28 2.77 14.66
C LEU A 122 4.63 1.79 13.67
N GLU A 123 3.32 1.91 13.45
CA GLU A 123 2.51 0.92 12.73
C GLU A 123 2.31 1.28 11.25
N ASP A 124 2.11 2.55 10.93
CA ASP A 124 1.83 3.01 9.57
C ASP A 124 2.21 4.49 9.39
N LYS A 125 3.50 4.75 9.18
CA LYS A 125 4.05 6.11 9.01
C LYS A 125 3.38 6.93 7.90
N THR A 126 2.72 6.27 6.95
CA THR A 126 2.06 6.89 5.78
C THR A 126 0.55 6.97 5.94
N PHE A 127 0.03 6.67 7.13
CA PHE A 127 -1.40 6.42 7.37
C PHE A 127 -2.32 7.46 6.76
N TYR A 128 -2.05 8.75 6.97
CA TYR A 128 -2.91 9.83 6.47
C TYR A 128 -2.87 9.99 4.95
N ASP A 129 -1.79 9.60 4.30
CA ASP A 129 -1.58 9.81 2.85
C ASP A 129 -1.87 8.55 2.02
N ASN A 130 -1.88 7.37 2.63
CA ASN A 130 -1.97 6.10 1.91
C ASN A 130 -3.43 5.70 1.58
N PHE A 131 -3.58 4.77 0.64
CA PHE A 131 -4.89 4.25 0.22
C PHE A 131 -5.34 3.02 1.04
N GLY A 132 -4.97 2.97 2.32
CA GLY A 132 -5.28 1.87 3.24
C GLY A 132 -4.18 0.82 3.34
N PHE A 133 -3.08 0.95 2.60
CA PHE A 133 -1.91 0.08 2.70
C PHE A 133 -0.63 0.86 2.42
N ASP A 134 0.50 0.45 3.01
CA ASP A 134 1.81 1.08 2.81
C ASP A 134 2.62 0.32 1.73
N PRO A 135 2.73 0.83 0.49
CA PRO A 135 3.49 0.17 -0.57
C PRO A 135 4.99 0.08 -0.24
N GLU A 136 5.54 1.08 0.46
CA GLU A 136 6.94 1.08 0.88
C GLU A 136 7.18 0.05 1.97
N GLY A 137 6.24 -0.08 2.91
CA GLY A 137 6.23 -1.09 3.96
C GLY A 137 6.18 -2.51 3.40
N ILE A 138 5.31 -2.75 2.41
CA ILE A 138 5.23 -4.04 1.70
C ILE A 138 6.53 -4.33 0.97
N GLY A 139 7.08 -3.37 0.22
CA GLY A 139 8.34 -3.53 -0.51
C GLY A 139 9.52 -3.80 0.41
N ARG A 140 9.60 -3.08 1.53
CA ARG A 140 10.63 -3.27 2.57
C ARG A 140 10.53 -4.66 3.19
N ALA A 141 9.32 -5.09 3.59
CA ALA A 141 9.10 -6.40 4.18
C ALA A 141 9.46 -7.53 3.19
N PHE A 142 9.07 -7.40 1.92
CA PHE A 142 9.43 -8.34 0.88
C PHE A 142 10.96 -8.47 0.70
N TRP A 143 11.66 -7.35 0.62
CA TRP A 143 13.12 -7.34 0.48
C TRP A 143 13.84 -7.94 1.70
N GLN A 144 13.40 -7.60 2.92
CA GLN A 144 13.94 -8.16 4.16
C GLN A 144 13.72 -9.68 4.24
N ASN A 145 12.54 -10.16 3.86
CA ASN A 145 12.23 -11.59 3.82
C ASN A 145 13.14 -12.35 2.83
N LEU A 146 13.44 -11.77 1.66
CA LEU A 146 14.38 -12.36 0.70
C LEU A 146 15.82 -12.42 1.22
N GLN A 147 16.21 -11.48 2.09
CA GLN A 147 17.53 -11.45 2.71
C GLN A 147 17.65 -12.39 3.93
N GLY A 148 16.60 -13.13 4.27
CA GLY A 148 16.57 -13.99 5.46
C GLY A 148 16.55 -13.20 6.77
N GLY A 149 16.15 -11.93 6.71
CA GLY A 149 15.98 -11.08 7.90
C GLY A 149 14.79 -11.52 8.75
N GLN A 150 14.64 -10.88 9.91
CA GLN A 150 13.46 -11.08 10.75
C GLN A 150 12.21 -10.61 9.99
N VAL A 151 11.16 -11.44 9.96
CA VAL A 151 9.89 -11.11 9.30
C VAL A 151 9.33 -9.83 9.92
N GLN A 152 9.35 -8.73 9.18
CA GLN A 152 8.74 -7.47 9.61
C GLN A 152 7.27 -7.45 9.18
N GLY A 153 6.40 -7.03 10.11
CA GLY A 153 5.01 -6.72 9.79
C GLY A 153 4.96 -5.50 8.87
N GLY A 154 4.55 -5.70 7.62
CA GLY A 154 4.35 -4.61 6.65
C GLY A 154 2.89 -4.21 6.49
N SER A 155 2.05 -4.47 7.50
CA SER A 155 0.60 -4.22 7.42
C SER A 155 0.26 -2.83 7.97
N SER A 156 -0.49 -2.05 7.21
CA SER A 156 -1.01 -0.73 7.63
C SER A 156 -2.03 -0.85 8.77
N ILE A 157 -2.30 0.28 9.43
CA ILE A 157 -3.36 0.41 10.43
C ILE A 157 -4.71 -0.08 9.88
N THR A 158 -5.08 0.33 8.66
CA THR A 158 -6.35 -0.08 8.03
C THR A 158 -6.39 -1.59 7.77
N GLN A 159 -5.28 -2.20 7.33
CA GLN A 159 -5.22 -3.65 7.12
C GLN A 159 -5.34 -4.42 8.45
N GLN A 160 -4.69 -3.92 9.51
CA GLN A 160 -4.78 -4.50 10.84
C GLN A 160 -6.20 -4.40 11.42
N LEU A 161 -6.85 -3.25 11.25
CA LEU A 161 -8.25 -3.03 11.61
C LEU A 161 -9.17 -4.05 10.93
N ILE A 162 -9.08 -4.18 9.61
CA ILE A 162 -9.89 -5.12 8.82
C ILE A 162 -9.66 -6.56 9.24
N LYS A 163 -8.40 -6.94 9.44
CA LYS A 163 -8.04 -8.28 9.94
C LYS A 163 -8.76 -8.58 11.25
N ASN A 164 -8.88 -7.61 12.15
CA ASN A 164 -9.46 -7.81 13.47
C ASN A 164 -11.00 -7.77 13.49
N ILE A 165 -11.66 -7.28 12.43
CA ILE A 165 -13.13 -7.10 12.41
C ILE A 165 -13.78 -7.94 11.32
N LEU A 166 -13.37 -7.75 10.08
CA LEU A 166 -14.07 -8.27 8.91
C LEU A 166 -13.61 -9.66 8.49
N ILE A 167 -12.41 -10.07 8.88
CA ILE A 167 -11.90 -11.42 8.58
C ILE A 167 -12.36 -12.37 9.68
N ASP A 168 -12.82 -13.57 9.33
CA ASP A 168 -13.23 -14.59 10.31
C ASP A 168 -12.06 -15.02 11.20
N GLU A 169 -12.31 -15.27 12.49
CA GLU A 169 -11.27 -15.62 13.48
C GLU A 169 -10.41 -16.83 13.07
N GLU A 170 -11.03 -17.85 12.47
CA GLU A 170 -10.32 -19.03 11.96
C GLU A 170 -9.35 -18.68 10.81
N GLU A 171 -9.70 -17.69 9.98
CA GLU A 171 -8.86 -17.23 8.88
C GLU A 171 -7.77 -16.25 9.36
N ARG A 172 -8.04 -15.44 10.41
CA ARG A 172 -7.08 -14.48 11.00
C ARG A 172 -5.75 -15.12 11.40
N THR A 173 -5.82 -16.33 11.97
CA THR A 173 -4.65 -17.05 12.52
C THR A 173 -3.82 -17.75 11.44
N GLN A 174 -4.36 -17.89 10.23
CA GLN A 174 -3.67 -18.55 9.12
C GLN A 174 -2.75 -17.58 8.36
N LEU A 175 -1.53 -18.04 8.06
CA LEU A 175 -0.61 -17.35 7.15
C LEU A 175 -1.03 -17.61 5.70
N SER A 176 -2.10 -16.93 5.27
CA SER A 176 -2.72 -17.10 3.95
C SER A 176 -2.49 -15.87 3.07
N TYR A 177 -1.92 -16.09 1.87
CA TYR A 177 -1.82 -15.04 0.85
C TYR A 177 -3.21 -14.56 0.40
N THR A 178 -4.20 -15.46 0.37
CA THR A 178 -5.59 -15.13 0.08
C THR A 178 -6.15 -14.14 1.08
N ARG A 179 -5.98 -14.38 2.39
CA ARG A 179 -6.39 -13.44 3.44
C ARG A 179 -5.73 -12.07 3.23
N LYS A 180 -4.44 -12.04 2.93
CA LYS A 180 -3.73 -10.77 2.68
C LYS A 180 -4.23 -10.01 1.47
N ILE A 181 -4.65 -10.70 0.41
CA ILE A 181 -5.30 -10.07 -0.74
C ILE A 181 -6.67 -9.50 -0.32
N LYS A 182 -7.48 -10.25 0.44
CA LYS A 182 -8.77 -9.77 0.97
C LYS A 182 -8.59 -8.51 1.82
N GLU A 183 -7.65 -8.52 2.77
CA GLU A 183 -7.31 -7.36 3.61
C GLU A 183 -6.91 -6.15 2.76
N LEU A 184 -6.09 -6.35 1.72
CA LEU A 184 -5.66 -5.27 0.83
C LEU A 184 -6.85 -4.65 0.07
N ILE A 185 -7.73 -5.48 -0.50
CA ILE A 185 -8.90 -5.00 -1.24
C ILE A 185 -9.85 -4.25 -0.30
N LEU A 186 -10.17 -4.84 0.85
CA LEU A 186 -11.02 -4.21 1.86
C LEU A 186 -10.39 -2.90 2.37
N ALA A 187 -9.07 -2.82 2.54
CA ALA A 187 -8.42 -1.61 3.03
C ALA A 187 -8.56 -0.44 2.07
N VAL A 188 -8.50 -0.71 0.77
CA VAL A 188 -8.77 0.28 -0.27
C VAL A 188 -10.24 0.71 -0.23
N GLU A 189 -11.18 -0.23 -0.11
CA GLU A 189 -12.61 0.09 -0.05
C GLU A 189 -12.99 0.89 1.20
N ILE A 190 -12.47 0.52 2.38
CA ILE A 190 -12.67 1.24 3.64
C ILE A 190 -12.11 2.66 3.54
N THR A 191 -10.88 2.82 3.05
CA THR A 191 -10.25 4.14 2.92
C THR A 191 -10.96 5.05 1.91
N ARG A 192 -11.70 4.49 0.96
CA ARG A 192 -12.53 5.26 0.02
C ARG A 192 -13.85 5.74 0.62
N ARG A 193 -14.37 5.02 1.61
CA ARG A 193 -15.71 5.26 2.18
C ARG A 193 -15.66 6.08 3.47
N PHE A 194 -14.58 5.95 4.24
CA PHE A 194 -14.46 6.52 5.57
C PHE A 194 -13.24 7.41 5.70
N ASP A 195 -13.37 8.44 6.54
CA ASP A 195 -12.29 9.37 6.83
C ASP A 195 -11.17 8.69 7.64
N LYS A 196 -9.93 9.14 7.44
CA LYS A 196 -8.75 8.59 8.13
C LYS A 196 -8.87 8.67 9.65
N ASP A 197 -9.44 9.74 10.18
CA ASP A 197 -9.66 9.88 11.62
C ASP A 197 -10.67 8.85 12.14
N GLN A 198 -11.74 8.58 11.40
CA GLN A 198 -12.72 7.56 11.78
C GLN A 198 -12.08 6.16 11.78
N ILE A 199 -11.28 5.84 10.76
CA ILE A 199 -10.53 4.58 10.69
C ILE A 199 -9.55 4.46 11.86
N LEU A 200 -8.87 5.55 12.23
CA LEU A 200 -7.94 5.57 13.35
C LEU A 200 -8.67 5.39 14.68
N GLU A 201 -9.83 6.04 14.86
CA GLU A 201 -10.70 5.87 16.02
C GLU A 201 -11.08 4.40 16.21
N TRP A 202 -11.60 3.76 15.16
CA TRP A 202 -11.94 2.34 15.20
C TRP A 202 -10.72 1.45 15.46
N TYR A 203 -9.56 1.81 14.92
CA TYR A 203 -8.33 1.06 15.16
C TYR A 203 -7.94 1.06 16.63
N PHE A 204 -7.91 2.23 17.27
CA PHE A 204 -7.68 2.32 18.71
C PHE A 204 -8.70 1.44 19.43
N ASN A 205 -9.98 1.70 19.22
CA ASN A 205 -11.06 0.99 19.91
C ASN A 205 -11.17 -0.52 19.63
N THR A 206 -10.40 -1.10 18.72
CA THR A 206 -10.46 -2.54 18.40
C THR A 206 -9.15 -3.27 18.63
N ASN A 207 -8.03 -2.54 18.66
CA ASN A 207 -6.73 -3.18 18.74
C ASN A 207 -6.55 -3.92 20.07
N SER A 208 -5.92 -5.09 20.04
CA SER A 208 -5.63 -5.84 21.26
C SER A 208 -4.31 -5.39 21.86
N TYR A 209 -4.33 -5.13 23.16
CA TYR A 209 -3.15 -4.81 23.99
C TYR A 209 -2.76 -5.99 24.89
N PHE A 210 -3.19 -7.20 24.52
CA PHE A 210 -3.03 -8.44 25.26
C PHE A 210 -3.80 -8.48 26.59
N ASN A 211 -3.81 -9.64 27.26
CA ASN A 211 -4.50 -9.86 28.52
C ASN A 211 -5.98 -9.44 28.50
N LEU A 212 -6.67 -9.72 27.39
CA LEU A 212 -8.07 -9.35 27.16
C LEU A 212 -8.34 -7.83 27.14
N ALA A 213 -7.31 -6.98 27.09
CA ALA A 213 -7.49 -5.54 26.91
C ALA A 213 -7.62 -5.20 25.43
N TYR A 214 -8.66 -4.44 25.08
CA TYR A 214 -8.95 -3.95 23.74
C TYR A 214 -9.27 -2.45 23.81
N GLY A 215 -8.72 -1.65 22.89
CA GLY A 215 -8.87 -0.17 22.91
C GLY A 215 -7.55 0.60 23.03
#